data_AF-A0A800A4E0-F1
#
_entry.id   AF-A0A800A4E0-F1
#
_cell.length_a   1.000
_cell.length_b   1.000
_cell.length_c   1.000
_cell.angle_alpha   90.00
_cell.angle_beta   90.00
_cell.angle_gamma   90.00
#
_symmetry.space_group_name_H-M   'P 1'
#
loop_
_entity.id
_entity.type
_entity.pdbx_description
1 polymer ?
#
loop_
_entity_poly.entity_id
_entity_poly.type
_entity_poly.pdbx_seq_one_letter_code
_entity_poly.pdbx_strand_id
1 'polypeptide(L)'
;RCDAFGNAQIDGLQFMDIDMAMAANRVILTTERIISNDQIRRAPDQTKIPFIAVDAVVEVPYGSAPHECYGIYEPMFKHMDAYAALTAKDPEAGVAEYLERHYYGPNCWSDYLDLLGIGELLDASRRGRSIYND
;
A
#
# COMPACT_ATOMS: atom_id res chain seq x y z
N ARG A 1 -2.80 8.38 4.14
CA ARG A 1 -1.92 9.59 4.11
C ARG A 1 -1.28 9.78 5.48
N CYS A 2 -0.08 10.38 5.56
CA CYS A 2 0.63 10.61 6.82
C CYS A 2 1.37 11.95 6.79
N ASP A 3 1.72 12.54 7.94
CA ASP A 3 2.73 13.60 7.99
C ASP A 3 4.12 13.03 8.30
N ALA A 4 5.16 13.86 8.22
CA ALA A 4 6.53 13.45 8.50
C ALA A 4 6.78 13.02 9.97
N PHE A 5 5.82 13.28 10.88
CA PHE A 5 5.92 12.91 12.28
C PHE A 5 5.28 11.56 12.59
N GLY A 6 4.44 11.01 11.70
CA GLY A 6 3.75 9.75 11.91
C GLY A 6 2.28 9.88 12.29
N ASN A 7 1.70 11.08 12.21
CA ASN A 7 0.24 11.20 12.32
C ASN A 7 -0.37 10.62 11.03
N ALA A 8 -1.01 9.46 11.10
CA ALA A 8 -1.57 8.80 9.93
C ALA A 8 -3.10 8.86 9.92
N GLN A 9 -3.64 9.17 8.74
CA GLN A 9 -5.06 9.12 8.45
C GLN A 9 -5.30 7.99 7.45
N ILE A 10 -6.15 7.06 7.87
CA ILE A 10 -6.55 5.87 7.12
C ILE A 10 -8.02 6.06 6.75
N ASP A 11 -8.28 6.19 5.45
CA ASP A 11 -9.64 6.23 4.90
C ASP A 11 -10.12 4.78 4.65
N GLY A 12 -11.43 4.55 4.72
CA GLY A 12 -12.00 3.21 4.55
C GLY A 12 -11.88 2.34 5.80
N LEU A 13 -11.83 1.02 5.58
CA LEU A 13 -11.75 0.03 6.65
C LEU A 13 -10.33 -0.01 7.24
N GLN A 14 -10.23 0.05 8.58
CA GLN A 14 -8.96 0.12 9.31
C GLN A 14 -8.42 -1.24 9.78
N PHE A 15 -9.21 -2.31 9.63
CA PHE A 15 -8.88 -3.67 10.09
C PHE A 15 -8.18 -3.70 11.46
N MET A 16 -6.97 -4.28 11.52
CA MET A 16 -6.17 -4.37 12.75
C MET A 16 -5.02 -3.35 12.78
N ASP A 17 -4.93 -2.43 11.82
CA ASP A 17 -3.80 -1.52 11.66
C ASP A 17 -3.55 -0.67 12.91
N ILE A 18 -4.62 -0.19 13.55
CA ILE A 18 -4.55 0.60 14.79
C ILE A 18 -4.05 -0.27 15.95
N ASP A 19 -4.62 -1.46 16.13
CA ASP A 19 -4.25 -2.37 17.21
C ASP A 19 -2.80 -2.82 17.06
N MET A 20 -2.37 -3.14 15.84
CA MET A 20 -0.99 -3.53 15.53
C MET A 20 -0.01 -2.38 15.80
N ALA A 21 -0.33 -1.16 15.37
CA ALA A 21 0.51 0.00 15.60
C ALA A 21 0.66 0.31 17.10
N MET A 22 -0.42 0.18 17.88
CA MET A 22 -0.37 0.43 19.31
C MET A 22 0.26 -0.71 20.14
N ALA A 23 0.26 -1.95 19.62
CA ALA A 23 0.83 -3.11 20.28
C ALA A 23 2.32 -3.34 19.98
N ALA A 24 2.81 -2.87 18.83
CA ALA A 24 4.16 -3.11 18.39
C ALA A 24 5.21 -2.35 19.22
N ASN A 25 6.39 -2.94 19.40
CA ASN A 25 7.52 -2.23 20.01
C ASN A 25 8.14 -1.17 19.08
N ARG A 26 7.96 -1.36 17.76
CA ARG A 26 8.42 -0.45 16.71
C ARG A 26 7.44 -0.46 15.55
N VAL A 27 7.15 0.70 14.98
CA VAL A 27 6.25 0.86 13.84
C VAL A 27 6.95 1.61 12.71
N ILE A 28 7.03 0.95 11.55
CA ILE A 28 7.39 1.57 10.27
C ILE A 28 6.09 1.72 9.49
N LEU A 29 5.74 2.95 9.14
CA LEU A 29 4.50 3.28 8.45
C LEU A 29 4.78 3.69 7.01
N THR A 30 4.35 2.88 6.06
CA THR A 30 4.31 3.25 4.64
C THR A 30 3.05 4.07 4.36
N THR A 31 3.16 5.08 3.51
CA THR A 31 2.01 5.89 3.12
C THR A 31 2.06 6.27 1.65
N GLU A 32 0.89 6.35 1.02
CA GLU A 32 0.74 6.81 -0.36
C GLU A 32 1.20 8.25 -0.57
N ARG A 33 1.09 9.08 0.48
CA ARG A 33 1.49 10.47 0.43
C ARG A 33 1.87 11.03 1.79
N ILE A 34 3.04 11.67 1.86
CA ILE A 34 3.40 12.52 2.98
C ILE A 34 2.82 13.92 2.75
N ILE A 35 2.07 14.42 3.73
CA ILE A 35 1.47 15.77 3.73
C ILE A 35 2.07 16.62 4.85
N SER A 36 1.90 17.94 4.76
CA SER A 36 2.39 18.83 5.81
C SER A 36 1.63 18.62 7.13
N ASN A 37 2.31 18.89 8.26
CA ASN A 37 1.68 18.85 9.58
C ASN A 37 0.52 19.87 9.68
N ASP A 38 0.61 21.02 9.03
CA ASP A 38 -0.49 21.98 8.96
C ASP A 38 -1.72 21.40 8.24
N GLN A 39 -1.51 20.66 7.15
CA GLN A 39 -2.60 20.05 6.40
C GLN A 39 -3.28 18.93 7.19
N ILE A 40 -2.50 18.05 7.84
CA ILE A 40 -3.08 16.92 8.56
C ILE A 40 -3.89 17.36 9.79
N ARG A 41 -3.44 18.43 10.45
CA ARG A 41 -4.11 19.05 11.60
C ARG A 41 -5.43 19.75 11.26
N ARG A 42 -5.78 19.89 9.97
CA ARG A 42 -7.10 20.41 9.55
C ARG A 42 -8.24 19.43 9.81
N ALA A 43 -7.95 18.14 9.92
CA ALA A 43 -8.92 17.09 10.22
C ALA A 43 -8.35 16.15 11.31
N PRO A 44 -8.09 16.66 12.53
CA PRO A 44 -7.37 15.89 13.55
C PRO A 44 -8.16 14.68 14.07
N ASP A 45 -9.49 14.69 13.95
CA ASP A 45 -10.41 13.58 14.21
C ASP A 45 -10.21 12.38 13.24
N GLN A 46 -9.56 12.63 12.10
CA GLN A 46 -9.23 11.60 11.12
C GLN A 46 -7.89 10.93 11.36
N THR A 47 -7.08 11.41 12.31
CA THR A 47 -5.82 10.75 12.70
C THR A 47 -6.14 9.47 13.48
N LYS A 48 -5.81 8.32 12.89
CA LYS A 48 -6.11 6.99 13.43
C LYS A 48 -4.92 6.37 14.14
N ILE A 49 -3.72 6.58 13.59
CA ILE A 49 -2.45 6.21 14.24
C ILE A 49 -1.75 7.52 14.62
N PRO A 50 -1.54 7.79 15.92
CA PRO A 50 -0.88 9.01 16.36
C PRO A 50 0.65 8.89 16.22
N PHE A 51 1.33 10.03 16.03
CA PHE A 51 2.79 10.08 15.87
C PHE A 51 3.59 9.36 16.97
N ILE A 52 3.06 9.31 18.20
CA ILE A 52 3.72 8.65 19.34
C ILE A 52 3.87 7.14 19.15
N ALA A 53 3.08 6.53 18.27
CA ALA A 53 3.13 5.10 17.98
C ALA A 53 4.09 4.78 16.82
N VAL A 54 4.64 5.79 16.13
CA VAL A 54 5.36 5.62 14.86
C VAL A 54 6.84 5.98 15.02
N ASP A 55 7.73 5.09 14.56
CA ASP A 55 9.17 5.31 14.59
C ASP A 55 9.72 5.82 13.26
N ALA A 56 9.13 5.39 12.14
CA ALA A 56 9.55 5.80 10.80
C ALA A 56 8.36 5.93 9.85
N VAL A 57 8.40 6.94 8.98
CA VAL A 57 7.42 7.15 7.91
C VAL A 57 8.14 7.06 6.57
N VAL A 58 7.56 6.30 5.64
CA VAL A 58 8.09 6.13 4.28
C VAL A 58 6.98 6.44 3.27
N GLU A 59 7.23 7.36 2.34
CA GLU A 59 6.34 7.59 1.22
C GLU A 59 6.56 6.49 0.16
N VAL A 60 5.53 5.69 -0.09
CA VAL A 60 5.55 4.59 -1.06
C VAL A 60 4.25 4.66 -1.86
N PRO A 61 4.22 5.40 -2.98
CA PRO A 61 3.07 5.41 -3.88
C PRO A 61 2.82 4.00 -4.42
N TYR A 62 1.56 3.57 -4.42
CA TYR A 62 1.13 2.19 -4.70
C TYR A 62 1.62 1.15 -3.69
N GLY A 63 1.96 1.53 -2.46
CA GLY A 63 2.62 0.66 -1.48
C GLY A 63 1.82 -0.60 -1.07
N SER A 64 0.51 -0.65 -1.32
CA SER A 64 -0.32 -1.83 -1.12
C SER A 64 -0.43 -2.73 -2.36
N ALA A 65 0.10 -2.33 -3.51
CA ALA A 65 0.06 -3.14 -4.73
C ALA A 65 0.67 -4.54 -4.49
N PRO A 66 0.02 -5.61 -4.97
CA PRO A 66 -1.09 -5.63 -5.95
C PRO A 66 -2.50 -5.51 -5.35
N HIS A 67 -2.62 -5.35 -4.03
CA HIS A 67 -3.89 -5.13 -3.34
C HIS A 67 -4.39 -3.69 -3.53
N GLU A 68 -5.60 -3.42 -3.05
CA GLU A 68 -6.24 -2.11 -3.05
C GLU A 68 -5.65 -1.15 -2.01
N CYS A 69 -5.83 0.15 -2.26
CA CYS A 69 -5.74 1.20 -1.25
C CYS A 69 -6.98 2.09 -1.40
N TYR A 70 -7.82 2.11 -0.36
CA TYR A 70 -9.15 2.71 -0.41
C TYR A 70 -9.13 4.15 -0.94
N GLY A 71 -9.91 4.41 -1.99
CA GLY A 71 -10.00 5.71 -2.64
C GLY A 71 -8.83 6.07 -3.57
N ILE A 72 -7.81 5.21 -3.70
CA ILE A 72 -6.61 5.51 -4.49
C ILE A 72 -6.47 4.53 -5.65
N TYR A 73 -6.52 3.22 -5.40
CA TYR A 73 -6.50 2.18 -6.44
C TYR A 73 -7.21 0.91 -5.99
N GLU A 74 -7.82 0.22 -6.94
CA GLU A 74 -8.43 -1.12 -6.78
C GLU A 74 -7.40 -2.25 -6.88
N PRO A 75 -7.75 -3.50 -6.51
CA PRO A 75 -6.85 -4.64 -6.65
C PRO A 75 -6.51 -4.91 -8.12
N MET A 76 -5.28 -5.35 -8.34
CA MET A 76 -4.72 -5.73 -9.64
C MET A 76 -4.91 -7.23 -9.85
N PHE A 77 -6.16 -7.64 -10.09
CA PHE A 77 -6.56 -9.05 -10.16
C PHE A 77 -5.75 -9.86 -11.16
N LYS A 78 -5.38 -9.28 -12.30
CA LYS A 78 -4.57 -9.99 -13.31
C LYS A 78 -3.24 -10.49 -12.72
N HIS A 79 -2.60 -9.69 -11.86
CA HIS A 79 -1.37 -10.05 -11.19
C HIS A 79 -1.60 -11.11 -10.11
N MET A 80 -2.66 -10.95 -9.32
CA MET A 80 -3.04 -11.92 -8.29
C MET A 80 -3.40 -13.29 -8.88
N ASP A 81 -4.13 -13.31 -10.00
CA ASP A 81 -4.49 -14.53 -10.74
C ASP A 81 -3.24 -15.23 -11.29
N ALA A 82 -2.25 -14.46 -11.79
CA ALA A 82 -0.98 -15.01 -12.26
C ALA A 82 -0.20 -15.68 -11.12
N TYR A 83 -0.14 -15.07 -9.93
CA TYR A 83 0.45 -15.67 -8.74
C TYR A 83 -0.29 -16.94 -8.30
N ALA A 84 -1.63 -16.89 -8.26
CA ALA A 84 -2.45 -18.05 -7.89
C ALA A 84 -2.28 -19.21 -8.87
N ALA A 85 -2.25 -18.95 -10.18
CA ALA A 85 -2.04 -19.97 -11.20
C ALA A 85 -0.66 -20.63 -11.09
N LEU A 86 0.37 -19.83 -10.80
CA LEU A 86 1.74 -20.31 -10.66
C LEU A 86 1.90 -21.23 -9.44
N THR A 87 1.37 -20.79 -8.30
CA THR A 87 1.42 -21.55 -7.02
C THR A 87 0.49 -22.75 -6.99
N ALA A 88 -0.63 -22.73 -7.72
CA ALA A 88 -1.51 -23.89 -7.85
C ALA A 88 -0.88 -25.04 -8.63
N LYS A 89 0.04 -24.74 -9.56
CA LYS A 89 0.75 -25.76 -10.36
C LYS A 89 1.82 -26.48 -9.54
N ASP A 90 2.63 -25.71 -8.82
CA ASP A 90 3.66 -26.19 -7.90
C ASP A 90 3.85 -25.12 -6.81
N PRO A 91 3.42 -25.37 -5.56
CA PRO A 91 3.49 -24.37 -4.51
C PRO A 91 4.90 -23.88 -4.21
N GLU A 92 5.89 -24.78 -4.14
CA GLU A 92 7.26 -24.40 -3.77
C GLU A 92 7.96 -23.74 -4.94
N ALA A 93 7.97 -24.38 -6.12
CA ALA A 93 8.62 -23.84 -7.29
C ALA A 93 7.94 -22.56 -7.78
N GLY A 94 6.61 -22.48 -7.67
CA GLY A 94 5.83 -21.32 -8.09
C GLY A 94 6.05 -20.10 -7.19
N VAL A 95 6.15 -20.28 -5.87
CA VAL A 95 6.53 -19.18 -4.97
C VAL A 95 7.97 -18.73 -5.27
N ALA A 96 8.91 -19.66 -5.47
CA ALA A 96 10.29 -19.31 -5.78
C ALA A 96 10.40 -18.51 -7.09
N GLU A 97 9.72 -18.95 -8.17
CA GLU A 97 9.66 -18.24 -9.44
C GLU A 97 9.03 -16.85 -9.29
N TYR A 98 7.96 -16.73 -8.51
CA TYR A 98 7.30 -15.45 -8.24
C TYR A 98 8.23 -14.47 -7.52
N LEU A 99 8.91 -14.92 -6.46
CA LEU A 99 9.82 -14.09 -5.67
C LEU A 99 11.04 -13.65 -6.49
N GLU A 100 11.62 -14.54 -7.28
CA GLU A 100 12.74 -14.21 -8.16
C GLU A 100 12.35 -13.11 -9.14
N ARG A 101 11.20 -13.26 -9.81
CA ARG A 101 10.77 -12.30 -10.83
C ARG A 101 10.33 -10.96 -10.25
N HIS A 102 9.62 -10.94 -9.13
CA HIS A 102 8.92 -9.73 -8.65
C HIS A 102 9.57 -9.08 -7.42
N TYR A 103 10.45 -9.75 -6.68
CA TYR A 103 11.05 -9.18 -5.47
C TYR A 103 12.58 -9.18 -5.51
N TYR A 104 13.22 -10.23 -6.02
CA TYR A 104 14.69 -10.30 -6.09
C TYR A 104 15.25 -9.69 -7.38
N GLY A 105 14.53 -9.81 -8.49
CA GLY A 105 14.93 -9.26 -9.79
C GLY A 105 14.85 -7.73 -9.90
N PRO A 106 13.74 -7.08 -9.48
CA PRO A 106 13.63 -5.61 -9.50
C PRO A 106 14.64 -4.94 -8.59
N ASN A 107 15.32 -3.89 -9.06
CA ASN A 107 16.32 -3.18 -8.25
C ASN A 107 15.69 -2.12 -7.34
N CYS A 108 14.48 -1.69 -7.68
CA CYS A 108 13.76 -0.65 -6.96
C CYS A 108 12.24 -0.79 -7.11
N TRP A 109 11.51 0.02 -6.37
CA TRP A 109 10.05 -0.04 -6.33
C TRP A 109 9.39 0.24 -7.69
N SER A 110 9.92 1.17 -8.49
CA SER A 110 9.38 1.45 -9.83
C SER A 110 9.55 0.26 -10.78
N ASP A 111 10.66 -0.46 -10.69
CA ASP A 111 10.89 -1.67 -11.50
C ASP A 111 9.85 -2.75 -11.16
N TYR A 112 9.46 -2.88 -9.89
CA TYR A 112 8.37 -3.77 -9.48
C TYR A 112 7.03 -3.32 -10.08
N LEU A 113 6.70 -2.03 -10.01
CA LEU A 113 5.46 -1.50 -10.57
C LEU A 113 5.38 -1.71 -12.10
N ASP A 114 6.50 -1.61 -12.81
CA ASP A 114 6.57 -1.89 -14.24
C ASP A 114 6.19 -3.34 -14.57
N LEU A 115 6.49 -4.30 -13.69
CA LEU A 115 6.09 -5.71 -13.87
C LEU A 115 4.58 -5.92 -13.74
N LEU A 116 3.88 -5.11 -12.93
CA LEU A 116 2.41 -5.12 -12.84
C LEU A 116 1.78 -4.56 -14.11
N GLY A 117 2.47 -3.60 -14.73
CA GLY A 117 2.12 -2.99 -16.00
C GLY A 117 1.35 -1.68 -15.86
N ILE A 118 1.81 -0.64 -16.55
CA ILE A 118 1.25 0.71 -16.47
C ILE A 118 -0.25 0.78 -16.81
N GLY A 119 -0.73 -0.04 -17.75
CA GLY A 119 -2.15 -0.10 -18.10
C GLY A 119 -3.03 -0.61 -16.95
N GLU A 120 -2.54 -1.60 -16.21
CA GLU A 120 -3.23 -2.16 -15.04
C GLU A 120 -3.25 -1.13 -13.90
N LEU A 121 -2.11 -0.48 -13.65
CA LEU A 121 -1.98 0.57 -12.64
C LEU A 121 -2.94 1.74 -12.90
N LEU A 122 -3.00 2.23 -14.14
CA LEU A 122 -3.89 3.34 -14.52
C LEU A 122 -5.36 2.96 -14.40
N ASP A 123 -5.75 1.74 -14.82
CA ASP A 123 -7.14 1.29 -14.66
C ASP A 123 -7.51 1.12 -13.18
N ALA A 124 -6.62 0.50 -12.39
CA ALA A 124 -6.81 0.34 -10.95
C ALA A 124 -6.99 1.70 -10.26
N SER A 125 -6.16 2.70 -10.57
CA SER A 125 -6.30 4.05 -10.03
C SER A 125 -7.60 4.75 -10.46
N ARG A 126 -7.97 4.62 -11.74
CA ARG A 126 -9.23 5.19 -12.24
C ARG A 126 -10.44 4.60 -11.51
N ARG A 127 -10.44 3.27 -11.30
CA ARG A 127 -11.52 2.60 -10.55
C ARG A 127 -11.51 2.96 -9.07
N GLY A 128 -10.33 2.98 -8.44
CA GLY A 128 -10.21 3.25 -7.00
C GLY A 128 -10.64 4.67 -6.62
N ARG A 129 -10.40 5.64 -7.52
CA ARG A 129 -10.84 7.03 -7.33
C ARG A 129 -12.30 7.28 -7.69
N SER A 130 -12.99 6.34 -8.34
CA SER A 130 -14.40 6.53 -8.76
C SER A 130 -15.39 6.78 -7.61
N ILE A 131 -14.98 6.50 -6.37
CA ILE A 131 -15.74 6.86 -5.17
C ILE A 131 -15.81 8.38 -4.93
N TYR A 132 -14.84 9.11 -5.48
CA TYR A 132 -14.83 10.56 -5.50
C TYR A 132 -15.46 10.98 -6.83
N ASN A 133 -16.53 11.78 -6.77
CA ASN A 133 -17.17 12.36 -7.96
C ASN A 133 -16.34 13.55 -8.48
N ASP A 134 -15.05 13.32 -8.74
CA ASP A 134 -14.10 14.33 -9.21
C ASP A 134 -13.83 14.29 -10.72
#